data_AF-A0A2I0PQZ5-F1
#
_entry.id   AF-A0A2I0PQZ5-F1
#
_cell.length_a   1.000
_cell.length_b   1.000
_cell.length_c   1.000
_cell.angle_alpha   90.00
_cell.angle_beta   90.00
_cell.angle_gamma   90.00
#
_symmetry.space_group_name_H-M   'P 1'
#
loop_
_entity.id
_entity.type
_entity.pdbx_description
1 polymer ?
#
loop_
_entity_poly.entity_id
_entity_poly.type
_entity_poly.pdbx_seq_one_letter_code
_entity_poly.pdbx_strand_id
1 'polypeptide(L)'
;MFIATLTGIFEFKDLPEEYGSFVQYKAGLEKREIKDNDEIAVLNIQGTESFHILFLDSYKDIKSIKDELKAADAKINHTTLKILEGHL
;
A
#
# COMPACT_ATOMS: atom_id res chain seq x y z
N MET A 1 1.06 0.39 18.36
CA MET A 1 0.11 1.02 17.41
C MET A 1 0.81 2.11 16.62
N PHE A 2 1.11 1.80 15.37
CA PHE A 2 1.67 2.76 14.42
C PHE A 2 0.58 3.34 13.52
N ILE A 3 0.80 4.52 12.95
CA ILE A 3 -0.18 5.16 12.04
C ILE A 3 0.34 5.01 10.61
N ALA A 4 -0.31 4.19 9.80
CA ALA A 4 -0.04 4.08 8.37
C ALA A 4 -0.74 5.24 7.63
N THR A 5 0.07 6.08 6.99
CA THR A 5 -0.40 7.21 6.18
C THR A 5 -0.01 6.98 4.74
N LEU A 6 -0.97 7.07 3.83
CA LEU A 6 -0.73 7.06 2.38
C LEU A 6 0.23 8.19 2.01
N THR A 7 1.37 7.79 1.46
CA THR A 7 2.32 8.70 0.83
C THR A 7 1.85 9.06 -0.57
N GLY A 8 1.34 8.07 -1.31
CA GLY A 8 0.80 8.27 -2.65
C GLY A 8 0.32 6.97 -3.28
N ILE A 9 -0.39 7.10 -4.39
CA ILE A 9 -0.76 6.00 -5.27
C ILE A 9 0.02 6.22 -6.57
N PHE A 10 0.76 5.22 -6.99
CA PHE A 10 1.57 5.25 -8.20
C PHE A 10 1.29 4.02 -9.03
N GLU A 11 1.25 4.16 -10.34
CA GLU A 11 1.28 3.00 -11.24
C GLU A 11 2.68 2.39 -11.22
N PHE A 12 2.82 1.07 -11.40
CA PHE A 12 4.13 0.42 -11.41
C PHE A 12 5.09 1.04 -12.42
N LYS A 13 4.60 1.46 -13.59
CA LYS A 13 5.38 2.16 -14.63
C LYS A 13 5.92 3.53 -14.18
N ASP A 14 5.23 4.21 -13.26
CA ASP A 14 5.55 5.55 -12.74
C ASP A 14 6.13 5.48 -11.32
N LEU A 15 6.35 4.26 -10.80
CA LEU A 15 6.86 4.03 -9.47
C LEU A 15 8.37 4.32 -9.42
N PRO A 16 8.83 5.21 -8.52
CA PRO A 16 10.25 5.43 -8.30
C PRO A 16 10.98 4.12 -7.97
N GLU A 17 12.20 3.93 -8.49
CA GLU A 17 13.04 2.74 -8.22
C GLU A 17 13.25 2.50 -6.72
N GLU A 18 13.23 3.56 -5.91
CA GLU A 18 13.30 3.50 -4.44
C GLU A 18 12.22 2.61 -3.85
N TYR A 19 11.00 2.65 -4.41
CA TYR A 19 9.89 1.80 -4.00
C TYR A 19 9.89 0.45 -4.73
N GLY A 20 10.55 0.35 -5.88
CA GLY A 20 10.59 -0.85 -6.71
C GLY A 20 11.06 -2.08 -5.94
N SER A 21 12.08 -1.93 -5.09
CA SER A 21 12.56 -3.02 -4.22
C SER A 21 11.51 -3.51 -3.22
N PHE A 22 10.71 -2.60 -2.65
CA PHE A 22 9.63 -2.95 -1.72
C PHE A 22 8.46 -3.62 -2.43
N VAL A 23 8.13 -3.14 -3.64
CA VAL A 23 7.08 -3.71 -4.48
C VAL A 23 7.45 -5.13 -4.90
N GLN A 24 8.68 -5.34 -5.39
CA GLN A 24 9.16 -6.69 -5.74
C GLN A 24 9.21 -7.62 -4.53
N TYR A 25 9.60 -7.13 -3.36
CA TYR A 25 9.59 -7.90 -2.13
C TYR A 25 8.17 -8.36 -1.75
N LYS A 26 7.19 -7.45 -1.77
CA LYS A 26 5.79 -7.79 -1.47
C LYS A 26 5.20 -8.72 -2.55
N ALA A 27 5.48 -8.47 -3.82
CA ALA A 27 5.04 -9.34 -4.91
C ALA A 27 5.61 -10.75 -4.80
N GLY A 28 6.89 -10.89 -4.39
CA GLY A 28 7.52 -12.17 -4.13
C GLY A 28 6.90 -12.91 -2.94
N LEU A 29 6.55 -12.19 -1.87
CA LEU A 29 5.82 -12.74 -0.71
C LEU A 29 4.43 -13.26 -1.10
N GLU A 30 3.69 -12.49 -1.89
CA GLU A 30 2.33 -12.85 -2.34
C GLU A 30 2.31 -13.74 -3.58
N LYS A 31 3.48 -14.06 -4.15
CA LYS A 31 3.66 -14.79 -5.43
C LYS A 31 2.77 -14.25 -6.55
N ARG A 32 2.61 -12.93 -6.62
CA ARG A 32 1.87 -12.26 -7.71
C ARG A 32 2.82 -11.69 -8.74
N GLU A 33 2.39 -11.68 -9.98
CA GLU A 33 3.03 -10.88 -11.03
C GLU A 33 2.60 -9.42 -10.88
N ILE A 34 3.56 -8.50 -10.97
CA ILE A 34 3.30 -7.06 -11.00
C ILE A 34 3.18 -6.67 -12.47
N LYS A 35 2.07 -6.03 -12.84
CA LYS A 35 1.91 -5.50 -14.20
C LYS A 35 2.31 -4.03 -14.22
N ASP A 36 2.73 -3.52 -15.38
CA ASP A 36 3.10 -2.11 -15.53
C ASP A 36 1.96 -1.14 -15.22
N ASN A 37 0.72 -1.60 -15.38
CA ASN A 37 -0.50 -0.84 -15.15
C ASN A 37 -1.14 -1.15 -13.78
N ASP A 38 -0.41 -1.79 -12.86
CA ASP A 38 -0.87 -2.01 -11.50
C ASP A 38 -0.78 -0.73 -10.68
N GLU A 39 -1.87 -0.38 -10.01
CA GLU A 39 -1.92 0.72 -9.06
C GLU A 39 -1.41 0.27 -7.69
N ILE A 40 -0.38 0.98 -7.21
CA ILE A 40 0.34 0.65 -6.00
C ILE A 40 0.19 1.82 -5.03
N ALA A 41 -0.47 1.55 -3.91
CA ALA A 41 -0.55 2.46 -2.78
C ALA A 41 0.66 2.26 -1.87
N VAL A 42 1.44 3.33 -1.68
CA VAL A 42 2.57 3.37 -0.75
C VAL A 42 2.10 4.03 0.54
N LEU A 43 2.20 3.31 1.66
CA LEU A 43 1.88 3.82 2.98
C LEU A 43 3.15 3.97 3.80
N ASN A 44 3.41 5.16 4.32
CA ASN A 44 4.45 5.37 5.31
C ASN A 44 3.89 5.09 6.71
N ILE A 45 4.60 4.28 7.48
CA ILE A 45 4.29 4.03 8.88
C ILE A 45 4.89 5.16 9.73
N GLN A 46 4.06 6.12 10.15
CA GLN A 46 4.49 7.22 11.00
C GLN A 46 5.14 6.72 12.29
N GLY A 47 6.27 7.35 12.61
CA GLY A 47 7.14 6.95 13.72
C GLY A 47 8.22 5.95 13.32
N THR A 48 8.26 5.52 12.05
CA THR A 48 9.32 4.68 11.48
C THR A 48 9.70 5.17 10.09
N GLU A 49 10.85 4.71 9.59
CA GLU A 49 11.25 4.90 8.18
C GLU A 49 10.79 3.72 7.31
N SER A 50 9.74 3.02 7.73
CA SER A 50 9.21 1.84 7.03
C SER A 50 8.04 2.22 6.12
N PHE A 51 8.11 1.70 4.89
CA PHE A 51 7.06 1.82 3.90
C PHE A 51 6.33 0.48 3.75
N HIS A 52 5.01 0.56 3.70
CA HIS A 52 4.12 -0.58 3.47
C HIS A 52 3.49 -0.44 2.09
N ILE A 53 3.67 -1.44 1.25
CA ILE A 53 3.15 -1.47 -0.11
C ILE A 53 1.80 -2.18 -0.12
N LEU A 54 0.83 -1.62 -0.83
CA LEU A 54 -0.45 -2.26 -1.10
C LEU A 54 -0.74 -2.18 -2.59
N PHE A 55 -1.09 -3.32 -3.19
CA PHE A 55 -1.52 -3.36 -4.58
C PHE A 55 -3.04 -3.20 -4.65
N LEU A 56 -3.50 -2.06 -5.15
CA LEU A 56 -4.93 -1.73 -5.21
C LEU A 56 -5.72 -2.73 -6.05
N ASP A 57 -5.14 -3.30 -7.11
CA ASP A 57 -5.78 -4.33 -7.95
C ASP A 57 -6.25 -5.58 -7.16
N SER A 58 -5.54 -5.93 -6.08
CA SER A 58 -5.93 -7.08 -5.23
C SER A 58 -7.01 -6.74 -4.21
N TYR A 59 -7.27 -5.46 -3.96
CA TYR A 59 -8.27 -5.03 -3.00
C TYR A 59 -9.51 -4.56 -3.74
N LYS A 60 -10.67 -5.09 -3.35
CA LYS A 60 -11.98 -4.58 -3.77
C LYS A 60 -12.61 -3.65 -2.74
N ASP A 61 -12.06 -3.62 -1.53
CA ASP A 61 -12.64 -2.93 -0.40
C ASP A 61 -11.56 -2.44 0.57
N ILE A 62 -11.72 -1.22 1.09
CA ILE A 62 -10.86 -0.66 2.16
C ILE A 62 -10.91 -1.44 3.45
N LYS A 63 -12.01 -2.16 3.68
CA LYS A 63 -12.14 -3.01 4.85
C LYS A 63 -11.02 -4.06 4.92
N SER A 64 -10.66 -4.66 3.79
CA SER A 64 -9.59 -5.66 3.72
C SER A 64 -8.23 -5.04 4.03
N ILE A 65 -7.94 -3.87 3.47
CA ILE A 65 -6.72 -3.10 3.76
C ILE A 65 -6.64 -2.76 5.26
N LYS A 66 -7.76 -2.32 5.84
CA LYS A 66 -7.84 -1.97 7.25
C LYS A 66 -7.64 -3.19 8.15
N ASP A 67 -8.11 -4.36 7.76
CA ASP A 67 -7.94 -5.60 8.52
C ASP A 67 -6.48 -6.09 8.47
N GLU A 68 -5.85 -6.05 7.29
CA GLU A 68 -4.42 -6.38 7.13
C GLU A 68 -3.52 -5.46 7.98
N LEU A 69 -3.74 -4.14 7.89
CA LEU A 69 -2.98 -3.18 8.69
C LEU A 69 -3.22 -3.41 10.19
N LYS A 70 -4.46 -3.70 10.60
CA LYS A 70 -4.79 -3.98 11.99
C LYS A 70 -4.13 -5.26 12.50
N ALA A 71 -4.01 -6.29 11.66
CA ALA A 71 -3.25 -7.50 11.95
C ALA A 71 -1.75 -7.21 12.13
N ALA A 72 -1.23 -6.18 11.45
CA ALA A 72 0.14 -5.69 11.58
C ALA A 72 0.35 -4.64 12.69
N ASP A 73 -0.60 -4.45 13.61
CA ASP A 73 -0.61 -3.41 14.66
C ASP A 73 -0.49 -1.96 14.11
N ALA A 74 -0.88 -1.76 12.85
CA ALA A 74 -0.91 -0.49 12.16
C ALA A 74 -2.36 0.01 11.99
N LYS A 75 -2.57 1.30 12.18
CA LYS A 75 -3.86 1.96 11.99
C LYS A 75 -3.78 2.87 10.78
N ILE A 76 -4.69 2.69 9.84
CA ILE A 76 -4.78 3.57 8.67
C ILE A 76 -5.33 4.95 9.07
N ASN A 77 -4.74 6.02 8.53
CA ASN A 77 -5.22 7.36 8.79
C ASN A 77 -6.53 7.67 8.05
N HIS A 78 -7.37 8.56 8.59
CA HIS A 78 -8.68 8.91 8.01
C HIS A 78 -8.54 9.54 6.62
N THR A 79 -7.48 10.32 6.38
CA THR A 79 -7.17 10.90 5.07
C THR A 79 -6.87 9.82 4.04
N THR A 80 -6.07 8.83 4.43
CA THR A 80 -5.73 7.68 3.58
C THR A 80 -6.95 6.85 3.26
N LEU A 81 -7.81 6.62 4.25
CA LEU A 81 -9.06 5.89 4.09
C LEU A 81 -9.95 6.57 3.03
N LYS A 82 -10.07 7.90 3.08
CA LYS A 82 -10.80 8.67 2.06
C LYS A 82 -10.18 8.62 0.66
N ILE A 83 -8.84 8.65 0.56
CA ILE A 83 -8.17 8.62 -0.75
C ILE A 83 -8.35 7.23 -1.39
N LEU A 84 -8.20 6.18 -0.58
CA LEU A 84 -8.49 4.82 -1.00
C LEU A 84 -9.97 4.66 -1.39
N GLU A 85 -10.91 5.27 -0.65
CA GLU A 85 -12.36 5.18 -0.92
C GLU A 85 -12.72 5.87 -2.25
N GLY A 86 -11.89 6.79 -2.73
CA GLY A 86 -12.07 7.43 -4.03
C GLY A 86 -11.46 6.65 -5.20
N HIS A 87 -10.61 5.64 -4.93
CA HIS A 87 -9.88 4.85 -5.93
C HIS A 87 -10.35 3.39 -6.03
N LEU A 88 -11.17 2.93 -5.09
CA LEU A 88 -11.81 1.61 -5.03
C LEU A 88 -13.30 1.70 -5.39
#